data_AF-Q5KEW7-F1
#
_entry.id   AF-Q5KEW7-F1
#
_cell.length_a   1.000
_cell.length_b   1.000
_cell.length_c   1.000
_cell.angle_alpha   90.00
_cell.angle_beta   90.00
_cell.angle_gamma   90.00
#
_symmetry.space_group_name_H-M   'P 1'
#
loop_
_entity.id
_entity.type
_entity.pdbx_description
1 polymer ?
#
loop_
_entity_poly.entity_id
_entity_poly.type
_entity_poly.pdbx_seq_one_letter_code
_entity_poly.pdbx_strand_id
1 'polypeptide(L)'
;MRSTKTKLMPKKALQDELVSKAFNGRSGRAYLMNSTINTSLGKIEERKLLTGTHTVADLLCASCKESLGWMYIKAPNGDQRYKEGRYILEAARIIKENKW
;
A
#
# COMPACT_ATOMS: atom_id res chain seq x y z
N MET A 1 -9.56 1.68 -36.28
CA MET A 1 -8.29 1.27 -35.66
C MET A 1 -8.23 1.83 -34.25
N ARG A 2 -8.53 1.03 -33.22
CA ARG A 2 -8.44 1.48 -31.82
C ARG A 2 -6.99 1.35 -31.40
N SER A 3 -6.26 2.45 -31.37
CA SER A 3 -4.91 2.52 -30.82
C SER A 3 -4.99 2.15 -29.33
N THR A 4 -4.64 0.90 -28.99
CA THR A 4 -4.38 0.50 -27.61
C THR A 4 -3.06 1.14 -27.22
N LYS A 5 -3.10 2.43 -26.81
CA LYS A 5 -2.05 2.99 -25.98
C LYS A 5 -1.94 2.09 -24.77
N THR A 6 -0.93 1.22 -24.74
CA THR A 6 -0.54 0.49 -23.54
C THR A 6 -0.29 1.56 -22.48
N LYS A 7 -1.24 1.74 -21.58
CA LYS A 7 -1.12 2.67 -20.47
C LYS A 7 0.04 2.14 -19.65
N LEU A 8 1.24 2.69 -19.81
CA LEU A 8 2.36 2.38 -18.94
C LEU A 8 1.84 2.63 -17.52
N MET A 9 1.65 1.57 -16.74
CA MET A 9 1.25 1.71 -15.35
C MET A 9 2.53 2.04 -14.59
N PRO A 10 2.70 3.28 -14.10
CA PRO A 10 3.93 3.64 -13.42
C PRO A 10 4.09 2.77 -12.17
N LYS A 11 5.28 2.19 -12.00
CA LYS A 11 5.63 1.33 -10.86
C LYS A 11 5.21 2.00 -9.54
N LYS A 12 4.67 1.19 -8.63
CA LYS A 12 4.15 1.65 -7.32
C LYS A 12 5.07 1.32 -6.16
N ALA A 13 5.90 0.32 -6.30
CA ALA A 13 6.97 -0.03 -5.37
C ALA A 13 7.99 -0.91 -6.10
N LEU A 14 9.19 -1.03 -5.52
CA LEU A 14 10.19 -2.00 -5.92
C LEU A 14 10.04 -3.28 -5.09
N GLN A 15 10.51 -4.41 -5.62
CA GLN A 15 10.46 -5.68 -4.90
C GLN A 15 11.34 -5.66 -3.64
N ASP A 16 12.48 -4.98 -3.68
CA ASP A 16 13.43 -4.86 -2.56
C ASP A 16 12.83 -4.10 -1.35
N GLU A 17 11.77 -3.33 -1.59
CA GLU A 17 11.03 -2.63 -0.55
C GLU A 17 10.04 -3.54 0.19
N LEU A 18 9.87 -4.79 -0.24
CA LEU A 18 8.95 -5.73 0.38
C LEU A 18 9.47 -6.19 1.75
N VAL A 19 8.69 -5.91 2.78
CA VAL A 19 8.98 -6.33 4.17
C VAL A 19 8.29 -7.65 4.50
N SER A 20 7.01 -7.79 4.13
CA SER A 20 6.25 -9.01 4.43
C SER A 20 5.06 -9.20 3.49
N LYS A 21 4.78 -10.47 3.16
CA LYS A 21 3.61 -10.93 2.39
C LYS A 21 2.46 -11.42 3.27
N ALA A 22 2.63 -11.42 4.60
CA ALA A 22 1.69 -12.01 5.56
C ALA A 22 0.56 -11.05 5.98
N PHE A 23 0.34 -9.97 5.24
CA PHE A 23 -0.64 -8.94 5.58
C PHE A 23 -1.93 -9.11 4.78
N ASN A 24 -3.03 -8.60 5.37
CA ASN A 24 -4.33 -8.53 4.73
C ASN A 24 -4.84 -7.09 4.71
N GLY A 25 -5.33 -6.69 3.54
CA GLY A 25 -6.03 -5.45 3.23
C GLY A 25 -7.54 -5.59 3.35
N ARG A 26 -8.25 -4.56 2.92
CA ARG A 26 -9.71 -4.55 2.72
C ARG A 26 -10.12 -5.50 1.60
N SER A 27 -9.28 -5.65 0.57
CA SER A 27 -9.52 -6.51 -0.60
C SER A 27 -8.79 -7.86 -0.57
N GLY A 28 -8.47 -8.37 0.63
CA GLY A 28 -7.77 -9.66 0.80
C GLY A 28 -6.27 -9.48 0.98
N ARG A 29 -5.43 -10.19 0.21
CA ARG A 29 -3.97 -10.17 0.42
C ARG A 29 -3.37 -8.77 0.25
N ALA A 30 -2.43 -8.41 1.11
CA ALA A 30 -1.66 -7.17 1.00
C ALA A 30 -0.19 -7.37 1.37
N TYR A 31 0.64 -6.38 1.03
CA TYR A 31 2.08 -6.40 1.26
C TYR A 31 2.46 -5.24 2.17
N LEU A 32 3.28 -5.53 3.17
CA LEU A 32 3.96 -4.49 3.95
C LEU A 32 5.23 -4.07 3.22
N MET A 33 5.39 -2.79 2.95
CA MET A 33 6.48 -2.20 2.19
C MET A 33 7.23 -1.13 3.01
N ASN A 34 8.53 -1.02 2.78
CA ASN A 34 9.40 0.05 3.30
C ASN A 34 9.03 1.40 2.69
N SER A 35 8.92 1.46 1.37
CA SER A 35 8.57 2.67 0.64
C SER A 35 7.69 2.36 -0.58
N THR A 36 7.09 3.42 -1.13
CA THR A 36 6.30 3.38 -2.36
C THR A 36 6.69 4.56 -3.26
N ILE A 37 6.49 4.41 -4.56
CA ILE A 37 6.80 5.41 -5.58
C ILE A 37 5.55 5.73 -6.39
N ASN A 38 5.45 6.95 -6.93
CA ASN A 38 4.29 7.40 -7.69
C ASN A 38 2.96 7.26 -6.90
N THR A 39 3.04 7.55 -5.60
CA THR A 39 1.93 7.54 -4.64
C THR A 39 1.86 8.84 -3.87
N SER A 40 0.68 9.16 -3.33
CA SER A 40 0.45 10.30 -2.43
C SER A 40 -0.33 9.84 -1.21
N LEU A 41 -0.07 10.46 -0.05
CA LEU A 41 -0.87 10.25 1.15
C LEU A 41 -2.15 11.09 1.08
N GLY A 42 -3.26 10.47 1.45
CA GLY A 42 -4.58 11.08 1.54
C GLY A 42 -4.98 11.35 2.98
N LYS A 43 -6.26 11.09 3.27
CA LYS A 43 -6.86 11.34 4.58
C LYS A 43 -6.17 10.55 5.69
N ILE A 44 -5.92 11.21 6.81
CA ILE A 44 -5.50 10.58 8.06
C ILE A 44 -6.75 10.22 8.87
N GLU A 45 -6.81 8.99 9.36
CA GLU A 45 -7.90 8.53 10.22
C GLU A 45 -7.44 7.45 11.21
N GLU A 46 -8.20 7.29 12.29
CA GLU A 46 -8.10 6.11 13.14
C GLU A 46 -8.86 4.94 12.50
N ARG A 47 -8.19 3.80 12.41
CA ARG A 47 -8.73 2.60 11.79
C ARG A 47 -8.57 1.40 12.72
N LYS A 48 -9.70 0.77 13.06
CA LYS A 48 -9.72 -0.48 13.81
C LYS A 48 -9.26 -1.62 12.89
N LEU A 49 -8.12 -2.21 13.21
CA LEU A 49 -7.52 -3.35 12.51
C LEU A 49 -7.41 -4.53 13.47
N LEU A 50 -6.97 -5.70 12.96
CA LEU A 50 -6.85 -6.93 13.74
C LEU A 50 -5.99 -6.75 15.00
N THR A 51 -4.90 -5.99 14.90
CA THR A 51 -3.95 -5.77 16.01
C THR A 51 -4.25 -4.50 16.83
N GLY A 52 -5.46 -3.95 16.71
CA GLY A 52 -5.91 -2.75 17.44
C GLY A 52 -6.16 -1.53 16.55
N THR A 53 -6.49 -0.40 17.18
CA THR A 53 -6.75 0.88 16.49
C THR A 53 -5.45 1.58 16.13
N HIS A 54 -5.21 1.79 14.84
CA HIS A 54 -4.02 2.48 14.34
C HIS A 54 -4.42 3.83 13.77
N THR A 55 -3.54 4.84 13.87
CA THR A 55 -3.65 6.03 13.03
C THR A 55 -2.99 5.73 11.70
N VAL A 56 -3.73 5.91 10.60
CA VAL A 56 -3.27 5.58 9.24
C VAL A 56 -3.57 6.71 8.27
N ALA A 57 -2.80 6.81 7.19
CA ALA A 57 -3.10 7.66 6.05
C ALA A 57 -3.44 6.82 4.82
N ASP A 58 -4.49 7.18 4.08
CA ASP A 58 -4.78 6.52 2.81
C ASP A 58 -3.62 6.66 1.83
N LEU A 59 -3.31 5.58 1.11
CA LEU A 59 -2.30 5.58 0.07
C LEU A 59 -2.98 5.59 -1.30
N LEU A 60 -2.74 6.65 -2.06
CA LEU A 60 -3.39 6.88 -3.35
C LEU A 60 -2.37 6.84 -4.48
N CYS A 61 -2.79 6.39 -5.66
CA CYS A 61 -2.00 6.54 -6.88
C CYS A 61 -1.85 8.03 -7.21
N ALA A 62 -0.62 8.52 -7.38
CA ALA A 62 -0.38 9.92 -7.68
C ALA A 62 -1.07 10.38 -8.98
N SER A 63 -1.18 9.48 -9.97
CA SER A 63 -1.70 9.77 -11.31
C SER A 63 -3.21 9.62 -11.46
N CYS A 64 -3.82 8.55 -10.94
CA CYS A 64 -5.26 8.28 -11.10
C CYS A 64 -6.09 8.45 -9.82
N LYS A 65 -5.44 8.75 -8.68
CA LYS A 65 -6.07 8.96 -7.36
C LYS A 65 -6.82 7.75 -6.79
N GLU A 66 -6.76 6.59 -7.45
CA GLU A 66 -7.30 5.34 -6.90
C GLU A 66 -6.57 4.93 -5.61
N SER A 67 -7.31 4.32 -4.68
CA SER A 67 -6.76 3.78 -3.44
C SER A 67 -5.94 2.52 -3.71
N LEU A 68 -4.73 2.50 -3.17
CA LEU A 68 -3.77 1.39 -3.25
C LEU A 68 -3.58 0.67 -1.90
N GLY A 69 -3.99 1.31 -0.80
CA GLY A 69 -3.84 0.82 0.57
C GLY A 69 -3.68 1.96 1.56
N TRP A 70 -2.72 1.89 2.49
CA TRP A 70 -2.50 2.91 3.52
C TRP A 70 -1.07 2.91 4.08
N MET A 71 -0.66 3.99 4.73
CA MET A 71 0.54 4.08 5.55
C MET A 71 0.17 4.04 7.03
N TYR A 72 0.94 3.34 7.85
CA TYR A 72 0.79 3.41 9.31
C TYR A 72 1.51 4.65 9.84
N ILE A 73 0.76 5.56 10.46
CA ILE A 73 1.33 6.74 11.13
C ILE A 73 1.67 6.41 12.57
N LYS A 74 0.73 5.78 13.29
CA LYS A 74 0.89 5.46 14.71
C LYS A 74 0.30 4.11 15.03
N ALA A 75 1.05 3.32 15.78
CA ALA A 75 0.67 2.01 16.28
C ALA A 75 -0.13 2.11 17.60
N PRO A 76 -0.99 1.12 17.91
CA PRO A 76 -1.74 1.07 19.17
C PRO A 76 -0.84 0.81 20.39
N ASN A 77 0.29 0.13 20.21
CA ASN A 77 1.21 -0.24 21.28
C ASN A 77 2.62 -0.53 20.73
N GLY A 78 3.58 -0.77 21.63
CA GLY A 78 4.99 -1.02 21.33
C GLY A 78 5.22 -2.16 20.33
N ASP A 79 4.50 -3.27 20.49
CA ASP A 79 4.67 -4.47 19.67
C ASP A 79 4.28 -4.26 18.21
N GLN A 80 3.48 -3.24 17.91
CA GLN A 80 3.04 -2.89 16.56
C GLN A 80 3.87 -1.75 15.93
N ARG A 81 4.82 -1.14 16.65
CA ARG A 81 5.61 0.01 16.17
C ARG A 81 6.45 -0.29 14.93
N TYR A 82 6.81 -1.55 14.69
CA TYR A 82 7.52 -1.93 13.45
C TYR A 82 6.75 -1.61 12.17
N LYS A 83 5.44 -1.35 12.27
CA LYS A 83 4.58 -0.93 11.16
C LYS A 83 4.67 0.57 10.89
N GLU A 84 5.02 1.41 11.87
CA GLU A 84 5.04 2.87 11.71
C GLU A 84 5.97 3.29 10.58
N GLY A 85 5.49 4.22 9.72
CA GLY A 85 6.18 4.65 8.51
C GLY A 85 6.19 3.63 7.36
N ARG A 86 5.61 2.44 7.55
CA ARG A 86 5.48 1.41 6.51
C ARG A 86 4.13 1.49 5.81
N TYR A 87 4.11 0.93 4.61
CA TYR A 87 2.97 1.00 3.70
C TYR A 87 2.34 -0.37 3.50
N ILE A 88 1.01 -0.39 3.46
CA ILE A 88 0.22 -1.50 2.96
C ILE A 88 -0.13 -1.24 1.51
N LEU A 89 0.26 -2.15 0.62
CA LEU A 89 -0.20 -2.21 -0.76
C LEU A 89 -1.11 -3.42 -0.96
N GLU A 90 -2.34 -3.18 -1.38
CA GLU A 90 -3.31 -4.25 -1.64
C GLU A 90 -2.99 -4.96 -2.95
N ALA A 91 -2.93 -6.29 -2.91
CA ALA A 91 -2.60 -7.09 -4.08
C ALA A 91 -3.61 -6.91 -5.23
N ALA A 92 -4.88 -6.68 -4.91
CA ALA A 92 -5.94 -6.42 -5.89
C ALA A 92 -5.79 -5.07 -6.62
N ARG A 93 -4.94 -4.16 -6.13
CA ARG A 93 -4.75 -2.81 -6.65
C ARG A 93 -3.45 -2.63 -7.43
N ILE A 94 -2.64 -3.68 -7.54
CA ILE A 94 -1.34 -3.65 -8.23
C ILE A 94 -1.18 -4.86 -9.15
N ILE A 95 -0.43 -4.67 -10.23
CA ILE A 95 0.01 -5.75 -11.10
C ILE A 95 1.47 -6.04 -10.76
N LYS A 96 1.82 -7.32 -10.63
CA LYS A 96 3.21 -7.75 -10.50
C LYS A 96 3.78 -7.96 -11.90
N GLU A 97 4.85 -7.26 -12.24
CA GLU A 97 5.64 -7.60 -13.42
C GLU A 97 6.47 -8.85 -13.09
N ASN A 98 6.16 -9.95 -13.77
CA ASN A 98 6.81 -11.23 -13.50
C ASN A 98 8.25 -11.23 -14.06
N LYS A 99 9.20 -11.37 -13.15
CA LYS A 99 10.35 -12.27 -13.35
C LYS A 99 10.37 -13.19 -12.13
N TRP A 100 9.53 -14.22 -12.17
CA TRP A 100 9.62 -15.33 -11.22
C TRP A 100 10.73 -16.25 -11.67
#